data_AF-A0A9E4IVK3-F1
#
_entry.id   AF-A0A9E4IVK3-F1
#
_cell.length_a   1.000
_cell.length_b   1.000
_cell.length_c   1.000
_cell.angle_alpha   90.00
_cell.angle_beta   90.00
_cell.angle_gamma   90.00
#
_symmetry.space_group_name_H-M   'P 1'
#
loop_
_entity.id
_entity.type
_entity.pdbx_description
1 polymer ?
#
loop_
_entity_poly.entity_id
_entity_poly.type
_entity_poly.pdbx_seq_one_letter_code
_entity_poly.pdbx_strand_id
1 'polypeptide(L)'
;MRATVAISASTRKTCFKRWENLALLYGPGQAVPTLAPFYDLISIEFLNLQRPRTWARDMAFSIGEHHEPERIARSDWLGFARELGMPPRRLLDRVRELATALPGVARATREAFAQVHGGAPVYDRLEEAVRRRCRWTLESLASTMAQCCHAGADHDTECPGRGS
;
A
#
# COMPACT_ATOMS: atom_id res chain seq x y z
N MET A 1 20.87 8.40 27.35
CA MET A 1 19.77 8.81 26.45
C MET A 1 18.75 7.69 26.40
N ARG A 2 17.57 7.86 27.01
CA ARG A 2 16.47 6.89 26.95
C ARG A 2 15.35 7.52 26.13
N ALA A 3 15.16 7.05 24.90
CA ALA A 3 13.95 7.34 24.13
C ALA A 3 12.88 6.35 24.62
N THR A 4 11.79 6.87 25.18
CA THR A 4 10.65 6.05 25.61
C THR A 4 9.73 5.84 24.40
N VAL A 5 9.58 4.58 23.97
CA VAL A 5 8.63 4.18 22.93
C VAL A 5 7.37 3.65 23.63
N ALA A 6 6.20 4.22 23.33
CA ALA A 6 4.92 3.73 23.82
C ALA A 6 4.27 2.85 22.73
N ILE A 7 3.99 1.59 23.06
CA ILE A 7 3.30 0.62 22.20
C ILE A 7 2.05 0.16 22.95
N SER A 8 0.86 0.23 22.35
CA SER A 8 -0.34 -0.45 22.89
C SER A 8 -0.85 -1.47 21.88
N ALA A 9 -1.25 -2.65 22.38
CA ALA A 9 -1.44 -3.85 21.58
C ALA A 9 -2.92 -4.10 21.27
N SER A 10 -3.26 -4.38 20.00
CA SER A 10 -4.59 -4.89 19.60
C SER A 10 -4.54 -6.20 18.80
N THR A 11 -5.49 -7.11 19.01
CA THR A 11 -5.42 -8.57 18.78
C THR A 11 -5.92 -9.11 17.43
N ARG A 12 -5.91 -8.34 16.34
CA ARG A 12 -6.24 -8.85 14.98
C ARG A 12 -5.03 -8.79 14.05
N LYS A 13 -4.68 -9.92 13.43
CA LYS A 13 -3.58 -10.04 12.45
C LYS A 13 -4.02 -9.50 11.08
N THR A 14 -4.21 -8.19 10.97
CA THR A 14 -4.26 -7.48 9.69
C THR A 14 -2.87 -7.52 9.03
N CYS A 15 -2.76 -7.19 7.74
CA CYS A 15 -1.49 -7.22 6.98
C CYS A 15 -0.36 -6.43 7.68
N PHE A 16 -0.70 -5.49 8.56
CA PHE A 16 0.21 -4.87 9.51
C PHE A 16 -0.62 -4.23 10.63
N LYS A 17 -0.16 -4.24 11.90
CA LYS A 17 -0.90 -3.57 12.98
C LYS A 17 -0.80 -2.05 12.81
N ARG A 18 -1.96 -1.40 12.79
CA ARG A 18 -2.17 -0.11 12.10
C ARG A 18 -1.29 1.05 12.55
N TRP A 19 -0.98 1.19 13.82
CA TRP A 19 -0.37 2.41 14.37
C TRP A 19 0.86 2.15 15.25
N GLU A 20 1.08 0.89 15.64
CA GLU A 20 2.24 0.45 16.43
C GLU A 20 3.55 0.53 15.61
N ASN A 21 3.47 0.74 14.30
CA ASN A 21 4.60 0.72 13.37
C ASN A 21 5.00 2.10 12.84
N LEU A 22 4.47 3.17 13.46
CA LEU A 22 4.91 4.55 13.27
C LEU A 22 5.30 5.10 14.64
N ALA A 23 6.50 5.70 14.72
CA ALA A 23 6.98 6.31 15.96
C ALA A 23 7.39 7.77 15.72
N LEU A 24 7.26 8.58 16.77
CA LEU A 24 7.74 9.96 16.79
C LEU A 24 8.93 10.06 17.75
N LEU A 25 9.94 10.80 17.33
CA LEU A 25 11.13 11.10 18.13
C LEU A 25 10.92 12.44 18.84
N TYR A 26 11.13 12.41 20.16
CA TYR A 26 11.16 13.58 21.02
C TYR A 26 12.59 13.83 21.48
N GLY A 27 13.19 14.92 21.01
CA GLY A 27 14.52 15.37 21.42
C GLY A 27 14.44 16.45 22.53
N PRO A 28 15.42 16.51 23.45
CA PRO A 28 15.51 17.62 24.39
C PRO A 28 15.67 18.95 23.64
N GLY A 29 14.83 19.93 23.94
CA GLY A 29 14.82 21.24 23.25
C GLY A 29 14.07 21.25 21.91
N GLN A 30 13.46 20.14 21.50
CA GLN A 30 12.72 20.06 20.24
C GLN A 30 11.23 20.36 20.47
N ALA A 31 10.76 21.47 19.92
CA ALA A 31 9.36 21.90 20.07
C ALA A 31 8.37 21.05 19.26
N VAL A 32 8.81 20.49 18.13
CA VAL A 32 7.96 19.70 17.22
C VAL A 32 8.54 18.30 17.06
N PRO A 33 7.79 17.22 17.35
CA PRO A 33 8.28 15.85 17.19
C PRO A 33 8.64 15.55 15.74
N THR A 34 9.66 14.72 15.52
CA THR A 34 10.06 14.25 14.19
C THR A 34 9.62 12.82 13.96
N LEU A 35 9.33 12.45 12.71
CA LEU A 35 9.02 11.06 12.38
C LEU A 35 10.28 10.20 12.52
N ALA A 36 10.17 9.10 13.26
CA ALA A 36 11.23 8.09 13.33
C ALA A 36 11.35 7.35 11.98
N PRO A 37 12.52 6.78 11.65
CA PRO A 37 12.64 5.87 10.52
C PRO A 37 11.60 4.74 10.59
N PHE A 38 11.06 4.36 9.42
CA PHE A 38 10.12 3.24 9.35
C PHE A 38 10.80 1.93 9.74
N TYR A 39 10.11 1.11 10.52
CA TYR A 39 10.57 -0.20 10.99
C TYR A 39 9.53 -1.28 10.67
N ASP A 40 9.92 -2.54 10.87
CA ASP A 40 9.09 -3.72 10.63
C ASP A 40 8.57 -3.82 9.18
N LEU A 41 9.37 -3.37 8.21
CA LEU A 41 9.01 -3.43 6.79
C LEU A 41 9.09 -4.87 6.27
N ILE A 42 7.94 -5.54 6.15
CA ILE A 42 7.84 -6.91 5.65
C ILE A 42 6.88 -6.96 4.45
N SER A 43 7.28 -7.65 3.38
CA SER A 43 6.41 -7.91 2.24
C SER A 43 5.51 -9.13 2.51
N ILE A 44 4.39 -8.90 3.19
CA ILE A 44 3.37 -9.94 3.45
C ILE A 44 2.83 -10.52 2.14
N GLU A 45 2.72 -9.70 1.10
CA GLU A 45 2.31 -10.13 -0.23
C GLU A 45 3.27 -11.19 -0.79
N PHE A 46 4.58 -11.01 -0.64
CA PHE A 46 5.56 -12.02 -1.04
C PHE A 46 5.46 -13.29 -0.19
N LEU A 47 5.24 -13.16 1.12
CA LEU A 47 5.05 -14.32 1.99
C LEU A 47 3.82 -15.14 1.56
N ASN A 48 2.71 -14.47 1.21
CA ASN A 48 1.52 -15.12 0.66
C ASN A 48 1.78 -15.82 -0.69
N LEU A 49 2.77 -15.41 -1.48
CA LEU A 49 3.20 -16.18 -2.67
C LEU A 49 3.90 -17.50 -2.30
N GLN A 50 4.56 -17.55 -1.14
CA GLN A 50 5.22 -18.78 -0.66
C GLN A 50 4.24 -19.70 0.06
N ARG A 51 3.30 -19.13 0.82
CA ARG A 51 2.23 -19.85 1.51
C ARG A 51 0.88 -19.17 1.26
N PRO A 52 0.14 -19.58 0.22
CA PRO A 52 -1.12 -18.96 -0.14
C PRO A 52 -2.11 -18.87 1.02
N ARG A 53 -2.79 -17.72 1.14
CA ARG A 53 -3.88 -17.47 2.09
C ARG A 53 -3.53 -17.62 3.57
N THR A 54 -2.25 -17.50 3.93
CA THR A 54 -1.82 -17.60 5.34
C THR A 54 -1.99 -16.28 6.08
N TRP A 55 -1.81 -15.14 5.39
CA TRP A 55 -1.91 -13.81 5.99
C TRP A 55 -2.96 -12.94 5.29
N ALA A 56 -3.65 -12.12 6.08
CA ALA A 56 -4.57 -11.12 5.55
C ALA A 56 -3.85 -10.15 4.61
N ARG A 57 -4.51 -9.78 3.50
CA ARG A 57 -3.95 -8.87 2.48
C ARG A 57 -4.41 -7.42 2.68
N ASP A 58 -5.33 -7.18 3.62
CA ASP A 58 -5.87 -5.85 3.92
C ASP A 58 -4.80 -4.93 4.50
N MET A 59 -4.51 -3.84 3.78
CA MET A 59 -3.61 -2.80 4.26
C MET A 59 -4.13 -2.22 5.59
N ALA A 60 -3.18 -1.89 6.45
CA ALA A 60 -3.43 -1.18 7.70
C ALA A 60 -4.24 0.09 7.46
N PHE A 61 -3.82 0.93 6.52
CA PHE A 61 -4.53 2.16 6.14
C PHE A 61 -5.17 1.99 4.77
N SER A 62 -6.41 2.43 4.63
CA SER A 62 -7.07 2.51 3.34
C SER A 62 -6.56 3.70 2.54
N ILE A 63 -6.71 3.61 1.22
CA ILE A 63 -6.58 4.75 0.31
C ILE A 63 -7.92 4.85 -0.40
N GLY A 64 -8.65 5.94 -0.16
CA GLY A 64 -10.10 5.98 -0.42
C GLY A 64 -10.81 4.90 0.39
N GLU A 65 -11.71 4.15 -0.25
CA GLU A 65 -12.50 3.08 0.35
C GLU A 65 -11.82 1.70 0.27
N HIS A 66 -10.56 1.63 -0.19
CA HIS A 66 -9.89 0.38 -0.52
C HIS A 66 -8.79 0.02 0.46
N HIS A 67 -8.93 -1.16 1.06
CA HIS A 67 -7.91 -1.82 1.88
C HIS A 67 -7.04 -2.79 1.06
N GLU A 68 -7.51 -3.23 -0.09
CA GLU A 68 -6.77 -4.16 -0.94
C GLU A 68 -5.91 -3.38 -1.93
N PRO A 69 -4.59 -3.65 -2.00
CA PRO A 69 -3.69 -2.90 -2.85
C PRO A 69 -4.05 -2.94 -4.35
N GLU A 70 -4.66 -4.03 -4.84
CA GLU A 70 -5.06 -4.18 -6.25
C GLU A 70 -6.27 -3.34 -6.63
N ARG A 71 -7.09 -2.94 -5.66
CA ARG A 71 -8.32 -2.18 -5.88
C ARG A 71 -8.09 -0.68 -5.95
N ILE A 72 -6.91 -0.21 -5.53
CA ILE A 72 -6.57 1.22 -5.56
C ILE A 72 -6.36 1.67 -7.01
N ALA A 73 -7.22 2.57 -7.45
CA ALA A 73 -7.18 3.24 -8.73
C ALA A 73 -6.62 4.67 -8.62
N ARG A 74 -6.36 5.28 -9.77
CA ARG A 74 -5.92 6.69 -9.85
C ARG A 74 -6.87 7.65 -9.13
N SER A 75 -8.18 7.42 -9.20
CA SER A 75 -9.20 8.25 -8.53
C SER A 75 -9.03 8.27 -7.01
N ASP A 76 -8.67 7.13 -6.41
CA ASP A 76 -8.48 7.04 -4.96
C ASP A 76 -7.27 7.83 -4.51
N TRP A 77 -6.17 7.78 -5.27
CA TRP A 77 -4.99 8.62 -5.02
C TRP A 77 -5.30 10.11 -5.14
N LEU A 78 -6.13 10.51 -6.10
CA LEU A 78 -6.57 11.90 -6.25
C LEU A 78 -7.47 12.34 -5.08
N GLY A 79 -8.37 11.47 -4.61
CA GLY A 79 -9.19 11.69 -3.42
C GLY A 79 -8.32 11.85 -2.17
N PHE A 80 -7.44 10.88 -1.95
CA PHE A 80 -6.52 10.85 -0.82
C PHE A 80 -5.60 12.08 -0.77
N ALA A 81 -5.11 12.56 -1.91
CA ALA A 81 -4.34 13.80 -1.96
C ALA A 81 -5.13 15.01 -1.46
N ARG A 82 -6.41 15.11 -1.82
CA ARG A 82 -7.28 16.21 -1.38
C ARG A 82 -7.55 16.13 0.12
N GLU A 83 -7.79 14.94 0.65
CA GLU A 83 -7.98 14.72 2.10
C GLU A 83 -6.74 15.12 2.91
N LEU A 84 -5.55 14.85 2.37
CA LEU A 84 -4.28 15.25 2.99
C LEU A 84 -3.95 16.74 2.80
N GLY A 85 -4.76 17.51 2.06
CA GLY A 85 -4.45 18.91 1.72
C GLY A 85 -3.22 19.06 0.82
N MET A 86 -2.86 18.01 0.06
CA MET A 86 -1.70 17.99 -0.82
C MET A 86 -2.12 18.22 -2.29
N PRO A 87 -1.30 18.91 -3.12
CA PRO A 87 -1.54 18.98 -4.55
C PRO A 87 -1.56 17.57 -5.18
N PRO A 88 -2.67 17.14 -5.84
CA PRO A 88 -2.81 15.75 -6.31
C PRO A 88 -1.71 15.31 -7.27
N ARG A 89 -1.24 16.23 -8.12
CA ARG A 89 -0.11 15.98 -9.02
C ARG A 89 1.16 15.61 -8.26
N ARG A 90 1.49 16.29 -7.16
CA ARG A 90 2.69 15.99 -6.36
C ARG A 90 2.65 14.60 -5.75
N LEU A 91 1.49 14.19 -5.23
CA LEU A 91 1.32 12.84 -4.69
C LEU A 91 1.51 11.78 -5.80
N LEU A 92 0.83 11.95 -6.93
CA LEU A 92 0.93 11.02 -8.06
C LEU A 92 2.35 10.93 -8.64
N ASP A 93 3.02 12.07 -8.79
CA ASP A 93 4.41 12.11 -9.25
C ASP A 93 5.32 11.37 -8.28
N ARG A 94 5.11 11.54 -6.96
CA ARG A 94 5.87 10.80 -5.96
C ARG A 94 5.67 9.28 -6.01
N VAL A 95 4.43 8.83 -6.18
CA VAL A 95 4.13 7.38 -6.32
C VAL A 95 4.78 6.85 -7.60
N ARG A 96 4.72 7.60 -8.70
CA ARG A 96 5.34 7.22 -9.98
C ARG A 96 6.87 7.14 -9.86
N GLU A 97 7.50 8.12 -9.22
CA GLU A 97 8.95 8.12 -8.96
C GLU A 97 9.38 6.85 -8.22
N LEU A 98 8.69 6.51 -7.12
CA LEU A 98 9.00 5.32 -6.34
C LEU A 98 8.80 4.05 -7.16
N ALA A 99 7.67 3.90 -7.84
CA ALA A 99 7.39 2.72 -8.66
C ALA A 99 8.37 2.57 -9.84
N THR A 100 8.93 3.67 -10.35
CA THR A 100 9.93 3.65 -11.42
C THR A 100 11.31 3.25 -10.89
N ALA A 101 11.71 3.75 -9.71
CA ALA A 101 13.04 3.52 -9.14
C ALA A 101 13.19 2.15 -8.45
N LEU A 102 12.14 1.69 -7.75
CA LEU A 102 12.19 0.50 -6.89
C LEU A 102 12.66 -0.79 -7.59
N PRO A 103 12.29 -1.10 -8.85
CA PRO A 103 12.82 -2.30 -9.52
C PRO A 103 14.35 -2.30 -9.65
N GLY A 104 14.95 -1.14 -9.94
CA GLY A 104 16.41 -1.01 -10.03
C GLY A 104 17.08 -1.17 -8.67
N VAL A 105 16.49 -0.58 -7.63
CA VAL A 105 16.96 -0.73 -6.23
C VAL A 105 16.84 -2.19 -5.77
N ALA A 106 15.74 -2.86 -6.08
CA ALA A 106 15.51 -4.26 -5.72
C ALA A 106 16.57 -5.18 -6.34
N ARG A 107 16.87 -4.99 -7.63
CA ARG A 107 17.92 -5.75 -8.33
C ARG A 107 19.29 -5.54 -7.68
N ALA A 108 19.71 -4.29 -7.50
CA ALA A 108 20.99 -3.97 -6.86
C ALA A 108 21.10 -4.52 -5.43
N THR A 109 19.99 -4.45 -4.67
CA THR A 109 19.92 -5.01 -3.31
C THR A 109 20.05 -6.53 -3.33
N ARG A 110 19.37 -7.20 -4.26
CA ARG A 110 19.47 -8.67 -4.44
C ARG A 110 20.89 -9.09 -4.81
N GLU A 111 21.55 -8.37 -5.71
CA GLU A 111 22.93 -8.65 -6.12
C GLU A 111 23.90 -8.50 -4.93
N ALA A 112 23.83 -7.37 -4.22
CA ALA A 112 24.66 -7.13 -3.04
C ALA A 112 24.42 -8.18 -1.94
N PHE A 113 23.17 -8.57 -1.71
CA PHE A 113 22.83 -9.59 -0.72
C PHE A 113 23.36 -10.98 -1.12
N ALA A 114 23.26 -11.35 -2.39
CA ALA A 114 23.75 -12.63 -2.91
C ALA A 114 25.29 -12.73 -2.89
N GLN A 115 26.00 -11.60 -3.03
CA GLN A 115 27.46 -11.57 -2.88
C GLN A 115 27.91 -11.93 -1.46
N VAL A 116 27.15 -11.50 -0.44
CA VAL A 116 27.49 -11.74 0.97
C VAL A 116 27.00 -13.10 1.46
N HIS A 117 25.82 -13.54 1.02
CA HIS A 117 25.12 -14.71 1.58
C HIS A 117 24.97 -15.90 0.61
N GLY A 118 25.52 -15.79 -0.60
CA GLY A 118 25.30 -16.77 -1.67
C GLY A 118 23.97 -16.57 -2.38
N GLY A 119 23.79 -17.19 -3.55
CA GLY A 119 22.56 -17.09 -4.33
C GLY A 119 21.46 -18.04 -3.83
N ALA A 120 20.21 -17.59 -3.82
CA ALA A 120 19.05 -18.44 -3.57
C ALA A 120 17.88 -18.05 -4.50
N PRO A 121 17.11 -19.03 -5.04
CA PRO A 121 15.97 -18.75 -5.93
C PRO A 121 14.87 -17.89 -5.29
N VAL A 122 14.83 -17.80 -3.96
CA VAL A 122 13.88 -16.93 -3.25
C VAL A 122 14.18 -15.45 -3.48
N TYR A 123 15.45 -15.07 -3.71
CA TYR A 123 15.83 -13.69 -3.97
C TYR A 123 15.34 -13.21 -5.34
N ASP A 124 15.50 -14.05 -6.37
CA ASP A 124 14.94 -13.79 -7.70
C ASP A 124 13.41 -13.63 -7.66
N ARG A 125 12.73 -14.51 -6.92
CA ARG A 125 11.27 -14.45 -6.77
C ARG A 125 10.82 -13.19 -6.05
N LEU A 126 11.58 -12.71 -5.06
CA LEU A 126 11.27 -11.48 -4.36
C LEU A 126 11.48 -10.25 -5.25
N GLU A 127 12.60 -10.19 -5.98
CA GLU A 127 12.86 -9.13 -6.97
C GLU A 127 11.73 -9.07 -8.00
N GLU A 128 11.32 -10.22 -8.54
CA GLU A 128 10.25 -10.29 -9.52
C GLU A 128 8.89 -9.85 -8.94
N ALA A 129 8.60 -10.21 -7.69
CA ALA A 129 7.38 -9.77 -7.01
C ALA A 129 7.34 -8.23 -6.87
N VAL A 130 8.47 -7.61 -6.50
CA VAL A 130 8.59 -6.13 -6.42
C VAL A 130 8.40 -5.51 -7.81
N ARG A 131 9.06 -6.06 -8.84
CA ARG A 131 8.96 -5.58 -10.22
C ARG A 131 7.52 -5.64 -10.74
N ARG A 132 6.84 -6.76 -10.53
CA ARG A 132 5.43 -6.95 -10.92
C ARG A 132 4.53 -5.94 -10.24
N ARG A 133 4.72 -5.71 -8.94
CA ARG A 133 3.92 -4.73 -8.18
C ARG A 133 4.14 -3.31 -8.67
N CYS A 134 5.39 -2.91 -8.92
CA CYS A 134 5.72 -1.58 -9.43
C CYS A 134 5.07 -1.32 -10.79
N ARG A 135 5.13 -2.32 -11.70
CA ARG A 135 4.48 -2.25 -13.01
C ARG A 135 2.97 -2.07 -12.88
N TRP A 136 2.32 -2.88 -12.05
CA TRP A 136 0.88 -2.77 -11.78
C TRP A 136 0.51 -1.36 -11.28
N THR A 137 1.29 -0.79 -10.36
CA THR A 137 1.06 0.56 -9.86
C THR A 137 1.15 1.59 -10.98
N LEU A 138 2.17 1.53 -11.85
CA LEU A 138 2.32 2.46 -12.97
C LEU A 138 1.15 2.35 -13.96
N GLU A 139 0.70 1.13 -14.26
CA GLU A 139 -0.45 0.87 -15.13
C GLU A 139 -1.75 1.41 -14.52
N SER A 140 -1.98 1.17 -13.22
CA SER A 140 -3.14 1.71 -12.48
C SER A 140 -3.15 3.25 -12.46
N LEU A 141 -1.98 3.88 -12.35
CA LEU A 141 -1.86 5.34 -12.40
C LEU A 141 -2.06 5.93 -13.81
N ALA A 142 -1.75 5.16 -14.87
CA ALA A 142 -1.94 5.56 -16.25
C ALA A 142 -3.38 5.36 -16.72
N SER A 143 -4.07 4.36 -16.16
CA SER A 143 -5.47 4.09 -16.47
C SER A 143 -6.33 5.30 -16.11
N THR A 144 -6.87 5.93 -17.15
CA THR A 144 -7.83 7.04 -17.03
C THR A 144 -9.27 6.52 -17.08
N MET A 145 -9.47 5.20 -17.14
CA MET A 145 -10.80 4.63 -17.30
C MET A 145 -11.61 4.64 -16.01
N ALA A 146 -12.56 5.57 -15.98
CA ALA A 146 -13.95 5.38 -15.58
C ALA A 146 -14.25 4.11 -14.76
N GLN A 147 -14.27 4.26 -13.44
CA GLN A 147 -15.10 3.44 -12.56
C GLN A 147 -16.28 4.30 -12.08
N CYS A 148 -17.12 4.71 -13.03
CA CYS A 148 -18.54 4.91 -12.74
C CYS A 148 -19.27 3.69 -13.30
N CYS A 149 -20.17 3.14 -12.50
CA CYS A 149 -21.10 2.05 -12.84
C CYS A 149 -20.53 0.61 -12.76
N HIS A 150 -20.39 0.09 -11.54
CA HIS A 150 -20.90 -1.27 -11.31
C HIS A 150 -22.32 -1.11 -10.79
N ALA A 151 -23.26 -1.55 -11.62
CA ALA A 151 -24.69 -1.39 -11.47
C ALA A 151 -25.18 -1.98 -10.13
N GLY A 152 -25.86 -1.15 -9.35
CA GLY A 152 -26.95 -1.64 -8.52
C GLY A 152 -28.02 -2.16 -9.47
N ALA A 153 -28.15 -3.48 -9.55
CA ALA A 153 -29.35 -4.09 -10.09
C ALA A 153 -30.41 -4.03 -8.99
N ASP A 154 -31.05 -2.86 -8.85
CA ASP A 154 -32.34 -2.76 -8.19
C ASP A 154 -33.39 -3.35 -9.14
N HIS A 155 -33.70 -4.61 -8.87
CA HIS A 155 -34.97 -5.21 -9.25
C HIS A 155 -36.04 -4.53 -8.38
N ASP A 156 -36.91 -3.72 -9.00
CA ASP A 156 -38.36 -3.74 -8.82
C ASP A 156 -38.97 -2.52 -9.50
N THR A 157 -39.39 -2.75 -10.75
CA THR A 157 -40.22 -1.81 -11.50
C THR A 157 -41.67 -2.13 -11.17
N GLU A 158 -42.28 -1.27 -10.35
CA GLU A 158 -43.71 -1.23 -10.08
C GLU A 158 -44.45 -0.91 -11.40
N CYS A 159 -45.24 -1.86 -11.89
CA CYS A 159 -46.14 -1.68 -13.03
C CYS A 159 -47.42 -0.95 -12.59
N PRO A 160 -47.75 0.25 -13.09
CA PRO A 160 -49.02 0.87 -12.80
C PRO A 160 -50.12 0.26 -13.69
N GLY A 161 -51.25 -0.06 -13.06
CA GLY A 161 -52.40 -0.68 -13.69
C GLY A 161 -53.02 0.14 -14.82
N ARG A 162 -53.57 -0.57 -15.80
CA ARG A 162 -54.65 -0.07 -16.66
C ARG A 162 -55.91 -0.85 -16.31
N GLY A 163 -56.88 -0.12 -15.77
CA GLY A 163 -58.27 -0.55 -15.82
C GLY A 163 -58.81 -0.37 -17.24
N SER A 164 -59.57 -1.37 -17.69
CA SER A 164 -60.92 -1.28 -18.27
C SER A 164 -61.34 -2.69 -18.63
#